data_AF-A0AAD9LTP3-F1
#
_entry.id   AF-A0AAD9LTP3-F1
#
_cell.length_a   1.000
_cell.length_b   1.000
_cell.length_c   1.000
_cell.angle_alpha   90.00
_cell.angle_beta   90.00
_cell.angle_gamma   90.00
#
_symmetry.space_group_name_H-M   'P 1'
#
loop_
_entity.id
_entity.type
_entity.pdbx_description
1 polymer ?
#
loop_
_entity_poly.entity_id
_entity_poly.type
_entity_poly.pdbx_seq_one_letter_code
_entity_poly.pdbx_strand_id
1 'polypeptide(L)'
;MTTTSRLRSPCRQRVECRRARKKFQGSWAIDSGATHHICNDKSKFIDINLRDEGELTVANGQTAKILGVGTVVQQVILPNRSVRDVRIEDCCR
;
A
#
# COMPACT_ATOMS: atom_id res chain seq x y z
N MET A 1 21.26 0.92 -40.26
CA MET A 1 20.23 0.06 -39.63
C MET A 1 20.76 -0.31 -38.26
N THR A 2 20.32 0.38 -37.22
CA THR A 2 20.88 0.24 -35.87
C THR A 2 19.84 -0.44 -34.99
N THR A 3 20.02 -1.73 -34.74
CA THR A 3 19.10 -2.54 -33.95
C THR A 3 19.47 -2.40 -32.48
N THR A 4 18.72 -1.58 -31.73
CA THR A 4 18.85 -1.48 -30.28
C THR A 4 18.28 -2.74 -29.63
N SER A 5 19.14 -3.65 -29.20
CA SER A 5 18.77 -4.82 -28.41
C SER A 5 18.37 -4.36 -27.00
N ARG A 6 17.11 -4.61 -26.63
CA ARG A 6 16.61 -4.41 -25.26
C ARG A 6 17.34 -5.40 -24.35
N LEU A 7 18.24 -4.90 -23.50
CA LEU A 7 18.75 -5.64 -22.36
C LEU A 7 17.58 -5.90 -21.40
N ARG A 8 17.02 -7.11 -21.44
CA ARG A 8 16.11 -7.60 -20.40
C ARG A 8 16.96 -7.90 -19.17
N SER A 9 16.91 -7.02 -18.18
CA SER A 9 17.40 -7.29 -16.84
C SER A 9 16.58 -8.43 -16.21
N PRO A 10 17.22 -9.47 -15.63
CA PRO A 10 16.50 -10.57 -14.99
C PRO A 10 16.24 -10.21 -13.53
N CYS A 11 15.30 -9.29 -13.27
CA CYS A 11 14.71 -9.16 -11.94
C CYS A 11 13.33 -9.82 -11.94
N ARG A 12 13.31 -11.16 -11.95
CA ARG A 12 12.11 -11.96 -11.69
C ARG A 12 12.44 -13.05 -10.68
N GLN A 13 12.77 -12.66 -9.46
CA GLN A 13 12.43 -13.53 -8.34
C GLN A 13 10.90 -13.50 -8.22
N ARG A 14 10.26 -14.55 -8.73
CA ARG A 14 8.83 -14.78 -8.59
C ARG A 14 8.57 -15.06 -7.11
N VAL A 15 8.33 -14.02 -6.32
CA VAL A 15 7.83 -14.18 -4.95
C VAL A 15 6.41 -14.70 -5.08
N GLU A 16 6.25 -16.01 -4.94
CA GLU A 16 4.94 -16.63 -4.91
C GLU A 16 4.27 -16.28 -3.57
N CYS A 17 3.35 -15.32 -3.62
CA CYS A 17 2.50 -14.99 -2.49
C CYS A 17 1.64 -16.22 -2.16
N ARG A 18 2.00 -16.96 -1.10
CA ARG A 18 1.21 -18.10 -0.62
C ARG A 18 -0.16 -17.60 -0.23
N ARG A 19 -1.20 -18.00 -0.98
CA ARG A 19 -2.61 -17.68 -0.69
C ARG A 19 -2.91 -17.96 0.79
N ALA A 20 -3.16 -16.89 1.55
CA ALA A 20 -3.68 -17.01 2.91
C ALA A 20 -5.06 -17.66 2.84
N ARG A 21 -5.17 -18.91 3.33
CA ARG A 21 -6.43 -19.69 3.32
C ARG A 21 -7.47 -19.21 4.33
N LYS A 22 -7.15 -18.21 5.17
CA LYS A 22 -8.07 -17.67 6.18
C LYS A 22 -8.70 -16.38 5.67
N LYS A 23 -10.03 -16.30 5.75
CA LYS A 23 -10.78 -15.06 5.55
C LYS A 23 -10.45 -14.12 6.71
N PHE A 24 -9.47 -13.28 6.48
CA PHE A 24 -9.07 -12.18 7.33
C PHE A 24 -10.08 -11.03 7.19
N GLN A 25 -11.30 -11.24 7.68
CA GLN A 25 -12.30 -10.16 7.71
C GLN A 25 -11.91 -9.17 8.81
N GLY A 26 -11.58 -7.94 8.42
CA GLY A 26 -11.30 -6.84 9.35
C GLY A 26 -9.86 -6.76 9.87
N SER A 27 -8.92 -7.59 9.40
CA SER A 27 -7.50 -7.43 9.77
C SER A 27 -6.72 -6.70 8.68
N TRP A 28 -5.81 -5.84 9.11
CA TRP A 28 -4.93 -5.09 8.23
C TRP A 28 -3.78 -5.98 7.76
N ALA A 29 -3.46 -5.92 6.47
CA ALA A 29 -2.22 -6.40 5.92
C ALA A 29 -1.40 -5.18 5.49
N ILE A 30 -0.17 -5.08 5.99
CA ILE A 30 0.78 -4.04 5.58
C ILE A 30 1.69 -4.68 4.54
N ASP A 31 1.61 -4.20 3.30
CA ASP A 31 2.48 -4.63 2.21
C ASP A 31 3.65 -3.65 2.07
N SER A 32 4.78 -3.97 2.69
CA SER A 32 5.98 -3.11 2.64
C SER A 32 6.58 -2.96 1.24
N GLY A 33 6.11 -3.75 0.25
CA GLY A 33 6.52 -3.62 -1.14
C GLY A 33 5.70 -2.60 -1.93
N ALA A 34 4.65 -2.02 -1.35
CA ALA A 34 3.80 -1.05 -2.02
C ALA A 34 4.43 0.35 -2.01
N THR A 35 4.41 1.02 -3.17
CA THR A 35 4.86 2.42 -3.29
C THR A 35 3.84 3.40 -2.73
N HIS A 36 2.55 3.07 -2.80
CA HIS A 36 1.46 3.88 -2.27
C HIS A 36 0.49 2.96 -1.53
N HIS A 37 -0.06 3.47 -0.44
CA HIS A 37 -1.01 2.75 0.41
C HIS A 37 -2.39 3.40 0.33
N ILE A 38 -3.44 2.70 0.75
CA ILE A 38 -4.82 3.25 0.73
C ILE A 38 -5.40 3.12 2.13
N CYS A 39 -5.94 4.21 2.65
CA CYS A 39 -6.62 4.23 3.95
C CYS A 39 -7.90 5.08 3.87
N ASN A 40 -9.06 4.43 3.98
CA ASN A 40 -10.35 5.12 3.94
C ASN A 40 -10.72 5.78 5.28
N ASP A 41 -9.95 5.56 6.35
CA ASP A 41 -10.24 6.14 7.67
C ASP A 41 -9.36 7.36 7.92
N LYS A 42 -9.96 8.55 7.80
CA LYS A 42 -9.26 9.83 7.99
C LYS A 42 -8.71 9.98 9.42
N SER A 43 -9.34 9.35 10.42
CA SER A 43 -8.91 9.48 11.82
C SER A 43 -7.57 8.81 12.12
N LYS A 44 -7.10 7.92 11.23
CA LYS A 44 -5.81 7.23 11.34
C LYS A 44 -4.63 8.04 10.79
N PHE A 45 -4.91 9.14 10.11
CA PHE A 45 -3.89 10.02 9.59
C PHE A 45 -3.40 10.95 10.69
N ILE A 46 -2.09 10.97 10.90
CA ILE A 46 -1.44 11.95 11.77
C ILE A 46 -1.12 13.24 11.01
N ASP A 47 -0.95 13.13 9.69
CA ASP A 47 -0.80 14.22 8.75
C ASP A 47 -1.51 13.84 7.45
N ILE A 48 -2.20 14.81 6.84
CA ILE A 48 -2.82 14.64 5.54
C ILE A 48 -2.69 15.93 4.75
N ASN A 49 -2.11 15.83 3.57
CA ASN A 49 -2.09 16.90 2.58
C ASN A 49 -3.29 16.71 1.66
N LEU A 50 -4.32 17.54 1.81
CA LEU A 50 -5.50 17.50 0.95
C LEU A 50 -5.13 18.01 -0.44
N ARG A 51 -5.33 17.17 -1.45
CA ARG A 51 -5.09 17.46 -2.86
C ARG A 51 -6.18 16.78 -3.66
N ASP A 52 -6.82 17.49 -4.58
CA ASP A 52 -7.81 16.93 -5.51
C ASP A 52 -7.10 16.55 -6.82
N GLU A 53 -6.13 15.65 -6.71
CA GLU A 53 -5.29 15.25 -7.84
C GLU A 53 -5.10 13.73 -7.86
N GLY A 54 -5.79 13.07 -8.78
CA GLY A 54 -5.60 11.66 -9.09
C GLY A 54 -6.83 10.78 -8.86
N GLU A 55 -6.80 9.61 -9.48
CA GLU A 55 -7.82 8.58 -9.36
C GLU A 55 -7.17 7.23 -9.10
N LEU A 56 -7.80 6.44 -8.25
CA LEU A 56 -7.45 5.07 -7.94
C LEU A 56 -8.44 4.14 -8.64
N THR A 57 -7.95 3.27 -9.52
CA THR A 57 -8.75 2.16 -10.05
C THR A 57 -8.65 0.96 -9.12
N VAL A 58 -9.78 0.49 -8.59
CA VAL A 58 -9.83 -0.68 -7.72
C VAL A 58 -10.09 -1.96 -8.53
N ALA A 59 -9.94 -3.13 -7.91
CA ALA A 59 -9.94 -4.42 -8.60
C ALA A 59 -11.22 -4.75 -9.40
N ASN A 60 -12.35 -4.09 -9.11
CA ASN A 60 -13.61 -4.25 -9.84
C ASN A 60 -13.73 -3.31 -11.07
N GLY A 61 -12.68 -2.55 -11.38
CA GLY A 61 -12.65 -1.59 -12.48
C GLY A 61 -13.27 -0.22 -12.17
N GLN A 62 -13.83 -0.02 -10.97
CA GLN A 62 -14.32 1.30 -10.55
C GLN A 62 -13.16 2.21 -10.17
N THR A 63 -13.38 3.51 -10.30
CA THR A 63 -12.43 4.54 -9.87
C THR A 63 -12.92 5.24 -8.59
N ALA A 64 -11.97 5.66 -7.77
CA ALA A 64 -12.18 6.51 -6.61
C ALA A 64 -11.22 7.70 -6.67
N LYS A 65 -11.72 8.90 -6.36
CA LYS A 65 -10.86 10.09 -6.29
C LYS A 65 -9.95 10.03 -5.08
N ILE A 66 -8.71 10.46 -5.26
CA ILE A 66 -7.77 10.67 -4.17
C ILE A 66 -7.97 12.09 -3.66
N LEU A 67 -8.40 12.22 -2.40
CA LEU A 67 -8.69 13.53 -1.80
C LEU A 67 -7.54 14.07 -0.95
N GLY A 68 -6.54 13.23 -0.72
CA GLY A 68 -5.32 13.62 -0.03
C GLY A 68 -4.35 12.46 0.11
N VAL A 69 -3.10 12.83 0.39
CA VAL A 69 -2.01 11.89 0.66
C VAL A 69 -1.36 12.28 1.99
N GLY A 70 -1.03 11.30 2.81
CA GLY A 70 -0.39 11.56 4.10
C GLY A 70 0.11 10.32 4.79
N THR A 71 0.45 10.47 6.07
CA THR A 71 0.98 9.39 6.90
C THR A 71 -0.07 8.81 7.82
N VAL A 72 -0.21 7.48 7.80
CA VAL A 72 -1.02 6.72 8.76
C VAL A 72 -0.12 6.09 9.81
N VAL A 73 -0.55 6.10 11.08
CA VAL A 73 0.13 5.35 12.14
C VAL A 73 -0.73 4.18 12.57
N GLN A 74 -0.15 2.99 12.59
CA GLN A 74 -0.79 1.78 13.08
C GLN A 74 0.00 1.19 14.25
N GLN A 75 -0.69 0.98 15.38
CA GLN A 75 -0.14 0.23 16.49
C GLN A 75 -0.15 -1.26 16.19
N VAL A 76 1.01 -1.90 16.35
CA VAL A 76 1.19 -3.34 16.21
C VAL A 76 1.73 -3.92 17.50
N ILE A 77 1.20 -5.07 17.88
CA ILE A 77 1.70 -5.87 19.01
C ILE A 77 2.63 -6.93 18.44
N LEU A 78 3.89 -6.89 18.83
CA LEU A 78 4.89 -7.86 18.41
C LEU A 78 4.77 -9.17 19.22
N PRO A 79 5.36 -10.29 18.76
CA PRO A 79 5.29 -11.58 19.48
C PRO A 79 5.80 -11.53 20.93
N ASN A 80 6.73 -10.61 21.22
CA ASN A 80 7.25 -10.35 22.56
C ASN A 80 6.31 -9.47 23.44
N ARG A 81 5.07 -9.23 22.99
CA ARG A 81 4.05 -8.37 23.62
C ARG A 81 4.41 -6.87 23.70
N SER A 82 5.51 -6.45 23.09
CA SER A 82 5.80 -5.02 22.98
C SER A 82 4.90 -4.37 21.92
N VAL A 83 4.50 -3.14 22.18
CA VAL A 83 3.75 -2.31 21.24
C VAL A 83 4.72 -1.43 20.46
N ARG A 84 4.48 -1.32 19.16
CA ARG A 84 5.21 -0.41 18.26
C ARG A 84 4.24 0.35 17.38
N ASP A 85 4.54 1.61 17.17
CA ASP A 85 3.89 2.44 16.16
C ASP A 85 4.60 2.23 14.83
N VAL A 86 3.86 1.83 13.81
CA VAL A 86 4.36 1.73 12.43
C VAL A 86 3.80 2.90 11.65
N ARG A 87 4.69 3.71 11.08
CA ARG A 87 4.33 4.79 10.16
C ARG A 87 4.22 4.20 8.75
N ILE A 88 3.09 4.46 8.11
CA ILE A 88 2.81 4.07 6.73
C ILE A 88 2.69 5.36 5.94
N GLU A 89 3.72 5.64 5.14
CA GLU A 89 3.81 6.83 4.31
C GLU A 89 3.04 6.64 3.00
N ASP A 90 2.79 7.75 2.31
CA ASP A 90 2.11 7.79 1.01
C ASP A 90 0.75 7.07 1.01
N CYS A 91 -0.03 7.25 2.08
CA CYS A 91 -1.39 6.74 2.18
C CYS A 91 -2.36 7.69 1.46
N CYS A 92 -3.03 7.19 0.42
CA CYS A 92 -4.12 7.87 -0.27
C CYS A 92 -5.43 7.74 0.51
N ARG A 93 -6.17 8.86 0.59
CA ARG A 93 -7.50 8.97 1.20
C ARG A 93 -8.60 9.04 0.16
#